data_AF-A0A7S1T8R6-F1
#
_entry.id   AF-A0A7S1T8R6-F1
#
_cell.length_a   1.000
_cell.length_b   1.000
_cell.length_c   1.000
_cell.angle_alpha   90.00
_cell.angle_beta   90.00
_cell.angle_gamma   90.00
#
_symmetry.space_group_name_H-M   'P 1'
#
loop_
_entity.id
_entity.type
_entity.pdbx_description
1 polymer ?
#
loop_
_entity_poly.entity_id
_entity_poly.type
_entity_poly.pdbx_seq_one_letter_code
_entity_poly.pdbx_strand_id
1 'polypeptide(L)'
;QTFHKEGVFASSGLLLLGVLGLMLPNLLHATHTELHGTDDDVSLSRFISIILLVIYGAYLAFQLYTHKHLYDEEDGDDDEEEEEPVLGFWGSIFWLGVFTILVSVLSDYLVDTIEGAAKTWGVPLPFVSTILLPIVGNAAEHA
;
A
#
# COMPACT_ATOMS: atom_id res chain seq x y z
N GLN A 1 1.65 -26.00 6.04
CA GLN A 1 1.00 -24.67 6.08
C GLN A 1 -0.46 -24.84 5.70
N THR A 2 -1.37 -24.46 6.59
CA THR A 2 -2.82 -24.43 6.37
C THR A 2 -3.23 -22.98 6.26
N PHE A 3 -4.05 -22.64 5.25
CA PHE A 3 -4.52 -21.28 5.04
C PHE A 3 -6.05 -21.25 5.01
N HIS A 4 -6.64 -20.18 5.55
CA HIS A 4 -8.06 -19.91 5.41
C HIS A 4 -8.36 -19.56 3.95
N LYS A 5 -9.02 -20.50 3.24
CA LYS A 5 -9.24 -20.43 1.78
C LYS A 5 -10.00 -19.17 1.37
N GLU A 6 -10.92 -18.70 2.21
CA GLU A 6 -11.79 -17.56 1.93
C GLU A 6 -11.03 -16.21 2.04
N GLY A 7 -10.23 -16.03 3.10
CA GLY A 7 -9.39 -14.85 3.28
C GLY A 7 -8.29 -14.72 2.22
N VAL A 8 -7.64 -15.85 1.86
CA VAL A 8 -6.64 -15.88 0.79
C VAL A 8 -7.26 -15.56 -0.58
N PHE A 9 -8.46 -16.08 -0.87
CA PHE A 9 -9.13 -15.80 -2.13
C PHE A 9 -9.54 -14.32 -2.25
N ALA A 10 -10.10 -13.73 -1.19
CA ALA A 10 -10.46 -12.32 -1.15
C ALA A 10 -9.22 -11.42 -1.34
N SER A 11 -8.16 -11.67 -0.58
CA SER A 11 -6.91 -10.89 -0.63
C SER A 11 -6.21 -10.99 -1.99
N SER A 12 -6.11 -12.20 -2.54
CA SER A 12 -5.51 -12.45 -3.86
C SER A 12 -6.33 -11.83 -5.00
N GLY A 13 -7.65 -11.93 -4.95
CA GLY A 13 -8.56 -11.33 -5.94
C GLY A 13 -8.47 -9.80 -5.96
N LEU A 14 -8.38 -9.17 -4.78
CA LEU A 14 -8.22 -7.71 -4.67
C LEU A 14 -6.85 -7.24 -5.12
N LEU A 15 -5.79 -7.99 -4.80
CA LEU A 15 -4.45 -7.70 -5.30
C LEU A 15 -4.40 -7.77 -6.82
N LEU A 16 -4.99 -8.81 -7.43
CA LEU A 16 -5.08 -8.96 -8.88
C LEU A 16 -5.89 -7.83 -9.51
N LEU A 17 -7.02 -7.46 -8.92
CA LEU A 17 -7.83 -6.34 -9.38
C LEU A 17 -7.08 -5.01 -9.29
N GLY A 18 -6.32 -4.79 -8.20
CA GLY A 18 -5.47 -3.62 -8.02
C GLY A 18 -4.37 -3.55 -9.08
N VAL A 19 -3.67 -4.65 -9.33
CA VAL A 19 -2.63 -4.72 -10.38
C VAL A 19 -3.23 -4.45 -11.76
N LEU A 20 -4.37 -5.07 -12.10
CA LEU A 20 -5.04 -4.86 -13.39
C LEU A 20 -5.56 -3.42 -13.52
N GLY A 21 -6.13 -2.86 -12.46
CA GLY A 21 -6.61 -1.48 -12.43
C GLY A 21 -5.49 -0.48 -12.66
N LEU A 22 -4.34 -0.66 -12.01
CA LEU A 22 -3.18 0.21 -12.20
C LEU A 22 -2.49 0.01 -13.56
N MET A 23 -2.54 -1.20 -14.13
CA MET A 23 -1.95 -1.46 -15.46
C MET A 23 -2.83 -1.01 -16.63
N LEU A 24 -4.16 -0.98 -16.49
CA LEU A 24 -5.08 -0.70 -17.59
C LEU A 24 -4.80 0.63 -18.32
N PRO A 25 -4.59 1.78 -17.64
CA PRO A 25 -4.24 3.03 -18.31
C PRO A 25 -2.92 2.96 -19.07
N ASN A 26 -1.89 2.35 -18.46
CA ASN A 26 -0.58 2.20 -19.09
C ASN A 26 -0.64 1.31 -20.35
N LEU A 27 -1.49 0.26 -20.32
CA LEU A 27 -1.62 -0.65 -21.45
C LEU A 27 -2.30 0.04 -22.64
N LEU A 28 -3.41 0.75 -22.41
CA LEU A 28 -4.13 1.46 -23.47
C LEU A 28 -3.27 2.57 -24.10
N HIS A 29 -2.48 3.26 -23.26
CA HIS A 29 -1.53 4.27 -23.72
C HIS A 29 -0.43 3.64 -24.59
N ALA A 30 0.12 2.50 -24.16
CA ALA A 30 1.16 1.78 -24.90
C ALA A 30 0.66 1.19 -26.23
N THR A 31 -0.61 0.78 -26.32
CA THR A 31 -1.22 0.24 -27.55
C THR A 31 -1.80 1.32 -28.46
N HIS A 32 -1.74 2.60 -28.07
CA HIS A 32 -2.37 3.73 -28.77
C HIS A 32 -3.86 3.50 -29.08
N THR A 33 -4.55 2.77 -28.21
CA THR A 33 -5.99 2.47 -28.33
C THR A 33 -6.86 3.48 -27.58
N GLU A 34 -6.24 4.52 -27.02
CA GLU A 34 -6.92 5.69 -26.44
C GLU A 34 -7.83 6.32 -27.50
N LEU A 35 -9.10 6.54 -27.16
CA LEU A 35 -10.10 6.98 -28.12
C LEU A 35 -9.88 8.45 -28.54
N HIS A 36 -9.42 9.33 -27.65
CA HIS A 36 -9.14 10.76 -27.88
C HIS A 36 -8.00 11.32 -26.96
N GLY A 37 -6.72 11.20 -27.36
CA GLY A 37 -5.63 12.05 -26.85
C GLY A 37 -5.38 12.07 -25.32
N THR A 38 -4.45 12.91 -24.86
CA THR A 38 -3.91 12.91 -23.48
C THR A 38 -4.91 13.27 -22.37
N ASP A 39 -6.05 13.90 -22.70
CA ASP A 39 -7.09 14.24 -21.74
C ASP A 39 -7.93 13.00 -21.32
N ASP A 40 -7.97 11.97 -22.18
CA ASP A 40 -8.62 10.71 -21.88
C ASP A 40 -7.83 9.88 -20.84
N ASP A 41 -6.49 9.88 -20.90
CA ASP A 41 -5.62 9.14 -19.96
C ASP A 41 -5.87 9.53 -18.49
N VAL A 42 -5.98 10.84 -18.23
CA VAL A 42 -6.23 11.37 -16.88
C VAL A 42 -7.67 11.08 -16.43
N SER A 43 -8.63 11.17 -17.36
CA SER A 43 -10.04 10.90 -17.07
C SER A 43 -10.28 9.42 -16.76
N LEU A 44 -9.63 8.54 -17.53
CA LEU A 44 -9.67 7.09 -17.37
C LEU A 44 -8.99 6.66 -16.05
N SER A 45 -7.80 7.15 -15.75
CA SER A 45 -7.11 6.84 -14.48
C SER A 45 -7.90 7.32 -13.26
N ARG A 46 -8.54 8.49 -13.33
CA ARG A 46 -9.48 8.97 -12.29
C ARG A 46 -10.66 8.03 -12.13
N PHE A 47 -11.30 7.61 -13.22
CA PHE A 47 -12.41 6.67 -13.18
C PHE A 47 -12.03 5.34 -12.50
N ILE A 48 -10.89 4.77 -12.89
CA ILE A 48 -10.36 3.54 -12.29
C ILE A 48 -10.03 3.73 -10.81
N SER A 49 -9.42 4.86 -10.44
CA SER A 49 -9.11 5.16 -9.02
C SER A 49 -10.37 5.23 -8.15
N ILE A 50 -11.46 5.80 -8.66
CA ILE A 50 -12.75 5.86 -7.94
C ILE A 50 -13.32 4.45 -7.75
N ILE A 51 -13.28 3.62 -8.79
CA ILE A 51 -13.72 2.22 -8.70
C ILE A 51 -12.89 1.45 -7.67
N LEU A 52 -11.56 1.58 -7.73
CA LEU A 52 -10.65 0.93 -6.76
C LEU A 52 -10.92 1.41 -5.33
N LEU A 53 -11.20 2.70 -5.13
CA LEU A 53 -11.54 3.24 -3.81
C LEU A 53 -12.86 2.66 -3.27
N VAL A 54 -13.89 2.55 -4.12
CA VAL A 54 -15.18 1.94 -3.74
C VAL A 54 -14.99 0.47 -3.36
N ILE A 55 -14.20 -0.27 -4.14
CA ILE A 55 -13.93 -1.68 -3.89
C ILE A 55 -13.09 -1.86 -2.63
N TYR A 56 -12.10 -1.00 -2.39
CA TYR A 56 -11.33 -0.99 -1.15
C TYR A 56 -12.21 -0.65 0.07
N GLY A 57 -13.13 0.31 -0.05
CA GLY A 57 -14.10 0.61 1.01
C GLY A 57 -15.03 -0.57 1.31
N ALA A 58 -15.50 -1.27 0.27
CA ALA A 58 -16.27 -2.50 0.43
C ALA A 58 -15.44 -3.63 1.07
N TYR A 59 -14.15 -3.72 0.74
CA TYR A 59 -13.22 -4.65 1.38
C TYR A 59 -12.99 -4.32 2.86
N LEU A 60 -12.80 -3.05 3.22
CA LEU A 60 -12.71 -2.66 4.62
C LEU A 60 -14.00 -2.98 5.40
N ALA A 61 -15.17 -2.75 4.80
CA ALA A 61 -16.44 -3.18 5.40
C ALA A 61 -16.52 -4.72 5.54
N PHE A 62 -15.98 -5.44 4.55
CA PHE A 62 -15.91 -6.89 4.59
C PHE A 62 -15.04 -7.37 5.76
N GLN A 63 -13.83 -6.82 5.85
CA GLN A 63 -12.80 -7.15 6.84
C GLN A 63 -13.19 -6.75 8.27
N LEU A 64 -13.74 -5.54 8.46
CA LEU A 64 -14.03 -4.99 9.79
C LEU A 64 -15.39 -5.41 10.35
N TYR A 65 -16.38 -5.69 9.49
CA TYR A 65 -17.74 -5.98 9.94
C TYR A 65 -18.21 -7.39 9.57
N THR A 66 -18.21 -7.75 8.29
CA THR A 66 -18.92 -8.97 7.85
C THR A 66 -18.16 -10.26 8.15
N HIS A 67 -16.83 -10.22 8.07
CA HIS A 67 -15.96 -11.39 8.08
C HIS A 67 -14.77 -11.14 9.03
N LYS A 68 -15.02 -10.39 10.12
CA LYS A 68 -14.01 -10.07 11.14
C LYS A 68 -13.35 -11.34 11.69
N HIS A 69 -14.11 -12.42 11.86
CA HIS A 69 -13.60 -13.73 12.32
C HIS A 69 -12.57 -14.41 11.41
N LEU A 70 -12.39 -13.94 10.16
CA LEU A 70 -11.34 -14.44 9.25
C LEU A 70 -10.03 -13.65 9.37
N TYR A 71 -10.04 -12.53 10.10
CA TYR A 71 -8.93 -11.58 10.22
C TYR A 71 -8.59 -11.19 11.67
N ASP A 72 -9.52 -11.37 12.61
CA ASP A 72 -9.16 -11.61 14.00
C ASP A 72 -8.41 -12.93 13.98
N GLU A 73 -7.12 -12.90 14.27
CA GLU A 73 -6.39 -14.09 14.68
C GLU A 73 -7.24 -14.72 15.79
N GLU A 74 -7.61 -15.99 15.62
CA GLU A 74 -8.24 -16.74 16.69
C GLU A 74 -7.40 -16.49 17.96
N ASP A 75 -8.03 -16.02 19.04
CA ASP A 75 -7.55 -16.14 20.43
C ASP A 75 -7.33 -17.65 20.70
N GLY A 76 -6.31 -18.19 20.07
CA GLY A 76 -6.08 -19.60 19.82
C GLY A 76 -4.84 -20.03 20.56
N ASP A 77 -5.01 -20.21 21.86
CA ASP A 77 -4.31 -21.25 22.63
C ASP A 77 -2.77 -21.20 22.61
N ASP A 78 -2.19 -20.01 22.78
CA ASP A 78 -0.81 -19.89 23.27
C ASP A 78 -0.79 -18.96 24.49
N ASP A 79 -0.10 -19.42 25.54
CA ASP A 79 0.27 -18.68 26.75
C ASP A 79 1.18 -17.47 26.41
N GLU A 80 0.73 -16.55 25.55
CA GLU A 80 1.37 -15.27 25.32
C GLU A 80 0.89 -14.32 26.42
N GLU A 81 1.83 -13.91 27.29
CA GLU A 81 1.62 -12.89 28.31
C GLU A 81 0.84 -11.72 27.70
N GLU A 82 -0.37 -11.46 28.20
CA GLU A 82 -1.20 -10.31 27.77
C GLU A 82 -0.31 -9.06 27.76
N GLU A 83 0.13 -8.63 26.57
CA GLU A 83 0.94 -7.43 26.43
C GLU A 83 0.08 -6.24 26.84
N GLU A 84 0.19 -5.82 28.10
CA GLU A 84 -0.56 -4.68 28.59
C GLU A 84 -0.27 -3.46 27.71
N PRO A 85 -1.29 -2.70 27.30
CA PRO A 85 -1.12 -1.58 26.38
C PRO A 85 -0.17 -0.54 26.99
N VAL A 86 1.07 -0.52 26.50
CA VAL A 86 2.16 0.35 26.96
C VAL A 86 1.89 1.84 26.77
N LEU A 87 0.91 2.21 25.94
CA LEU A 87 0.53 3.59 25.64
C LEU A 87 -0.98 3.80 25.86
N GLY A 88 -1.33 4.75 26.74
CA GLY A 88 -2.70 5.22 26.88
C GLY A 88 -3.16 6.00 25.64
N PHE A 89 -4.48 6.07 25.41
CA PHE A 89 -5.11 6.69 24.22
C PHE A 89 -4.50 8.04 23.81
N TRP A 90 -4.36 8.97 24.76
CA TRP A 90 -3.78 10.29 24.50
C TRP A 90 -2.28 10.25 24.18
N GLY A 91 -1.54 9.31 24.77
CA GLY A 91 -0.14 9.06 24.44
C GLY A 91 0.00 8.54 23.00
N SER A 92 -0.89 7.64 22.58
CA SER A 92 -0.92 7.13 21.21
C SER A 92 -1.25 8.21 20.19
N ILE A 93 -2.25 9.06 20.45
CA ILE A 93 -2.57 10.20 19.57
C ILE A 93 -1.39 11.17 19.46
N PHE A 94 -0.72 11.48 20.58
CA PHE A 94 0.46 12.33 20.58
C PHE A 94 1.60 11.74 19.73
N TRP A 95 1.96 10.48 19.98
CA TRP A 95 3.03 9.82 19.24
C TRP A 95 2.71 9.62 17.76
N LEU A 96 1.46 9.30 17.42
CA LEU A 96 1.00 9.23 16.02
C LEU A 96 1.25 10.57 15.31
N GLY A 97 0.90 11.69 15.95
CA GLY A 97 1.18 13.02 15.41
C GLY A 97 2.68 13.30 15.25
N VAL A 98 3.48 12.99 16.28
CA VAL A 98 4.94 13.19 16.25
C VAL A 98 5.59 12.38 15.13
N PHE A 99 5.29 11.09 15.02
CA PHE A 99 5.83 10.23 13.97
C PHE A 99 5.34 10.64 12.58
N THR A 100 4.08 11.07 12.44
CA THR A 100 3.57 11.59 11.16
C THR A 100 4.36 12.81 10.69
N ILE A 101 4.63 13.77 11.60
CA ILE A 101 5.44 14.95 11.26
C ILE A 101 6.88 14.56 10.93
N LEU A 102 7.48 13.68 11.74
CA LEU A 102 8.84 13.21 11.54
C LEU A 102 8.98 12.49 10.19
N VAL A 103 8.07 11.56 9.87
CA VAL A 103 8.04 10.86 8.58
C VAL A 103 7.82 11.82 7.42
N SER A 104 6.97 12.83 7.57
CA SER A 104 6.78 13.86 6.54
C SER A 104 8.09 14.60 6.23
N VAL A 105 8.81 15.05 7.26
CA VAL A 105 10.10 15.75 7.09
C VAL A 105 11.17 14.81 6.51
N LEU A 106 11.26 13.57 7.01
CA LEU A 106 12.19 12.58 6.49
C LEU A 106 11.88 12.20 5.04
N SER A 107 10.60 12.14 4.65
CA SER A 107 10.20 11.78 3.28
C SER A 107 10.63 12.84 2.27
N ASP A 108 10.53 14.13 2.60
CA ASP A 108 11.03 15.20 1.74
C ASP A 108 12.56 15.08 1.53
N TYR A 109 13.32 14.93 2.62
CA TYR A 109 14.77 14.72 2.53
C TYR A 109 15.14 13.41 1.81
N LEU A 110 14.35 12.36 1.97
CA LEU A 110 14.56 11.08 1.31
C LEU A 110 14.42 11.22 -0.21
N VAL A 111 13.41 11.94 -0.70
CA VAL A 111 13.21 12.18 -2.14
C VAL A 111 14.39 12.96 -2.72
N ASP A 112 14.82 14.03 -2.05
CA ASP A 112 15.97 14.85 -2.50
C ASP A 112 17.28 14.04 -2.52
N THR A 113 17.50 13.19 -1.52
CA THR A 113 18.69 12.34 -1.44
C THR A 113 18.68 11.23 -2.48
N ILE A 114 17.51 10.66 -2.81
CA ILE A 114 17.37 9.68 -3.90
C ILE A 114 17.72 10.32 -5.25
N GLU A 115 17.24 11.53 -5.53
CA GLU A 115 17.56 12.23 -6.78
C GLU A 115 19.06 12.58 -6.87
N GLY A 116 19.64 13.09 -5.77
CA GLY A 116 21.06 13.40 -5.67
C GLY A 116 21.96 12.16 -5.81
N ALA A 117 21.57 11.04 -5.19
CA ALA A 117 22.29 9.77 -5.29
C ALA A 117 22.24 9.20 -6.70
N ALA A 118 21.07 9.22 -7.35
CA ALA A 118 20.90 8.77 -8.73
C ALA A 118 21.84 9.52 -9.68
N LYS A 119 21.89 10.85 -9.56
CA LYS A 119 22.78 11.70 -10.37
C LYS A 119 24.27 11.43 -10.13
N THR A 120 24.67 11.20 -8.88
CA THR A 120 26.08 10.97 -8.50
C THR A 120 26.58 9.60 -8.93
N TRP A 121 25.75 8.57 -8.76
CA TRP A 121 26.09 7.20 -9.17
C TRP A 121 25.88 6.96 -10.67
N GLY A 122 25.32 7.92 -11.40
CA GLY A 122 25.03 7.78 -12.83
C GLY A 122 23.99 6.71 -13.12
N VAL A 123 23.11 6.41 -12.16
CA VAL A 123 22.04 5.42 -12.30
C VAL A 123 20.71 6.13 -12.56
N PRO A 124 19.80 5.53 -13.34
CA PRO A 124 18.52 6.15 -13.64
C PRO A 124 17.64 6.24 -12.38
N LEU A 125 16.99 7.39 -12.17
CA LEU A 125 16.09 7.62 -11.02
C LEU A 125 15.02 6.52 -10.85
N PRO A 126 14.34 6.04 -11.91
CA PRO A 126 13.39 4.92 -11.79
C PRO A 126 14.00 3.62 -11.24
N PHE A 127 15.31 3.38 -11.41
CA PHE A 127 15.96 2.19 -10.83
C PHE A 127 16.06 2.30 -9.31
N VAL A 128 16.45 3.47 -8.80
CA VAL A 128 16.53 3.71 -7.35
C VAL A 128 15.14 3.64 -6.71
N SER A 129 14.15 4.30 -7.32
CA SER A 129 12.79 4.37 -6.78
C SER A 129 12.02 3.05 -6.87
N THR A 130 12.18 2.27 -7.94
CA THR A 130 11.39 1.05 -8.16
C THR A 130 12.06 -0.22 -7.61
N ILE A 131 13.39 -0.25 -7.50
CA ILE A 131 14.13 -1.44 -7.04
C ILE A 131 14.67 -1.24 -5.63
N LEU A 132 15.45 -0.18 -5.39
CA LEU A 132 16.15 -0.03 -4.10
C LEU A 132 15.21 0.38 -2.97
N LEU A 133 14.27 1.29 -3.24
CA LEU A 133 13.35 1.78 -2.21
C LEU A 133 12.42 0.67 -1.65
N PRO A 134 11.77 -0.19 -2.48
CA PRO A 134 10.96 -1.29 -1.95
C PRO A 134 11.76 -2.36 -1.21
N ILE A 135 13.02 -2.61 -1.60
CA ILE A 135 13.89 -3.55 -0.88
C ILE A 135 14.12 -3.06 0.56
N VAL A 136 14.48 -1.78 0.72
CA VAL A 136 14.74 -1.20 2.04
C VAL A 136 13.44 -1.10 2.85
N GLY A 137 12.34 -0.69 2.21
CA GLY A 137 11.02 -0.60 2.85
C GLY A 137 10.54 -1.95 3.37
N ASN A 138 10.52 -2.97 2.51
CA ASN A 138 10.08 -4.32 2.90
C ASN A 138 11.05 -4.98 3.87
N ALA A 139 12.36 -4.66 3.82
CA ALA A 139 13.32 -5.17 4.79
C ALA A 139 13.08 -4.62 6.19
N ALA A 140 12.63 -3.36 6.34
CA ALA A 140 12.30 -2.80 7.65
C ALA A 140 11.00 -3.39 8.24
N GLU A 141 10.05 -3.81 7.40
CA GLU A 141 8.82 -4.49 7.83
C GLU A 141 9.05 -5.96 8.22
N HIS A 142 10.11 -6.58 7.71
CA HIS A 142 10.43 -7.99 7.91
C HIS A 142 11.72 -8.24 8.73
N ALA A 143 12.27 -7.22 9.39
CA ALA A 143 13.44 -7.30 10.27
C ALA A 143 13.03 -7.25 11.74
#